data_AF-A0A2A4IZM8-F1
#
_entry.id   AF-A0A2A4IZM8-F1
#
_cell.length_a   1.000
_cell.length_b   1.000
_cell.length_c   1.000
_cell.angle_alpha   90.00
_cell.angle_beta   90.00
_cell.angle_gamma   90.00
#
_symmetry.space_group_name_H-M   'P 1'
#
loop_
_entity.id
_entity.type
_entity.pdbx_description
1 polymer ?
#
loop_
_entity_poly.entity_id
_entity_poly.type
_entity_poly.pdbx_seq_one_letter_code
_entity_poly.pdbx_strand_id
1 'polypeptide(L)'
;MMRYEILDSCCSLTIGDGRDDCGWDVFALQYRVDGPLGTLFPATCAARYRALFTQLWRVKRIEYGLHDAWREHAILQKRLKHMPEVWSLMRRVSCLRLEALRLMGALQEAGGVGAEPAWRALLAAAADRADLDTLLRLHHRALDRHSIHAMIHSTTQELQSYLGNVLNETLALRSFESTLHAGINNELERRDKIEQMKAERVARGEYALTAADEAQDKEKRKIFHQFLASRRADLNVWARTYRGHVTTLILKLALHPEVSLQTLAFRLDYSDFYKRGDAKLHEPLTYQHKRLSEIGLNLAKNKLIDRSKKK
;
A
#
# COMPACT_ATOMS: atom_id res chain seq x y z
N MET A 1 7.82 -35.57 -3.97
CA MET A 1 6.42 -35.84 -3.61
C MET A 1 5.68 -34.58 -3.17
N MET A 2 6.17 -33.80 -2.19
CA MET A 2 5.54 -32.53 -1.73
C MET A 2 5.31 -31.41 -2.78
N ARG A 3 6.07 -31.36 -3.90
CA ARG A 3 5.87 -30.31 -4.92
C ARG A 3 4.61 -30.50 -5.78
N TYR A 4 4.10 -31.73 -5.90
CA TYR A 4 2.92 -32.02 -6.71
C TYR A 4 1.61 -31.82 -5.92
N GLU A 5 1.61 -32.09 -4.61
CA GLU A 5 0.42 -31.92 -3.75
C GLU A 5 0.04 -30.44 -3.50
N ILE A 6 1.01 -29.51 -3.54
CA ILE A 6 0.74 -28.08 -3.32
C ILE A 6 -0.08 -27.48 -4.48
N LEU A 7 0.12 -27.95 -5.72
CA LEU A 7 -0.65 -27.50 -6.89
C LEU A 7 -2.07 -28.08 -6.89
N ASP A 8 -2.25 -29.33 -6.47
CA ASP A 8 -3.57 -29.96 -6.36
C ASP A 8 -4.39 -29.42 -5.17
N SER A 9 -3.72 -28.96 -4.11
CA SER A 9 -4.37 -28.43 -2.90
C SER A 9 -4.67 -26.93 -2.97
N CYS A 10 -4.09 -26.19 -3.91
CA CYS A 10 -4.23 -24.73 -3.98
C CYS A 10 -5.20 -24.34 -5.11
N CYS A 11 -6.47 -24.10 -4.78
CA CYS A 11 -7.47 -23.66 -5.75
C CYS A 11 -7.61 -22.13 -5.74
N SER A 12 -7.75 -21.53 -6.92
CA SER A 12 -8.23 -20.14 -7.03
C SER A 12 -9.73 -20.11 -6.76
N LEU A 13 -10.14 -19.39 -5.72
CA LEU A 13 -11.55 -19.15 -5.41
C LEU A 13 -11.91 -17.72 -5.81
N THR A 14 -13.05 -17.55 -6.45
CA THR A 14 -13.67 -16.26 -6.74
C THR A 14 -14.72 -15.97 -5.66
N ILE A 15 -14.46 -15.05 -4.72
CA ILE A 15 -15.42 -14.62 -3.69
C ILE A 15 -16.25 -13.45 -4.26
N GLY A 16 -17.30 -13.73 -5.03
CA GLY A 16 -18.14 -12.68 -5.60
C GLY A 16 -19.34 -12.36 -4.72
N ASP A 17 -19.52 -11.10 -4.34
CA ASP A 17 -20.78 -10.57 -3.82
C ASP A 17 -21.02 -9.15 -4.39
N GLY A 18 -21.75 -9.04 -5.50
CA GLY A 18 -22.32 -7.77 -5.99
C GLY A 18 -21.46 -6.92 -6.95
N ARG A 19 -22.16 -6.20 -7.84
CA ARG A 19 -21.64 -5.39 -8.96
C ARG A 19 -20.81 -4.19 -8.51
N ASP A 20 -19.49 -4.29 -8.68
CA ASP A 20 -18.49 -3.23 -9.01
C ASP A 20 -17.06 -3.66 -8.63
N ASP A 21 -16.90 -4.87 -8.09
CA ASP A 21 -15.58 -5.43 -7.82
C ASP A 21 -14.82 -5.72 -9.12
N CYS A 22 -13.68 -5.07 -9.31
CA CYS A 22 -12.73 -5.47 -10.34
C CYS A 22 -12.33 -6.93 -10.05
N GLY A 23 -12.33 -7.83 -11.03
CA GLY A 23 -12.13 -9.29 -10.84
C GLY A 23 -10.87 -9.73 -10.05
N TRP A 24 -9.97 -8.80 -9.74
CA TRP A 24 -8.81 -8.96 -8.86
C TRP A 24 -9.12 -8.91 -7.36
N ASP A 25 -10.24 -8.29 -6.96
CA ASP A 25 -10.72 -8.21 -5.56
C ASP A 25 -11.39 -9.53 -5.13
N VAL A 26 -11.71 -10.35 -6.14
CA VAL A 26 -12.42 -11.62 -6.03
C VAL A 26 -11.43 -12.79 -5.86
N PHE A 27 -10.14 -12.60 -6.13
CA PHE A 27 -9.11 -13.65 -6.10
C PHE A 27 -8.70 -14.03 -4.67
N ALA A 28 -8.91 -15.29 -4.31
CA ALA A 28 -8.37 -15.90 -3.11
C ALA A 28 -7.70 -17.24 -3.42
N LEU A 29 -6.63 -17.57 -2.70
CA LEU A 29 -6.05 -18.91 -2.68
C LEU A 29 -6.66 -19.68 -1.52
N GLN A 30 -7.22 -20.86 -1.81
CA GLN A 30 -7.72 -21.77 -0.78
C GLN A 30 -6.86 -23.03 -0.77
N TYR A 31 -6.30 -23.33 0.39
CA TYR A 31 -5.65 -24.60 0.64
C TYR A 31 -6.70 -25.63 1.05
N ARG A 32 -6.93 -26.63 0.19
CA ARG A 32 -7.80 -27.77 0.47
C ARG A 32 -7.01 -28.78 1.29
N VAL A 33 -7.54 -29.12 2.45
CA VAL A 33 -6.95 -30.12 3.34
C VAL A 33 -7.92 -31.29 3.44
N ASP A 34 -7.57 -32.40 2.81
CA ASP A 34 -8.35 -33.63 2.86
C ASP A 34 -7.76 -34.62 3.90
N GLY A 35 -8.62 -35.48 4.46
CA GLY A 35 -8.20 -36.57 5.35
C GLY A 35 -7.75 -36.12 6.76
N PRO A 36 -6.82 -36.82 7.42
CA PRO A 36 -6.49 -36.64 8.84
C PRO A 36 -5.89 -35.25 9.15
N LEU A 37 -5.30 -34.58 8.16
CA LEU A 37 -4.79 -33.22 8.28
C LEU A 37 -5.91 -32.18 8.47
N GLY A 38 -7.15 -32.50 8.08
CA GLY A 38 -8.30 -31.61 8.31
C GLY A 38 -8.56 -31.32 9.79
N THR A 39 -8.12 -32.21 10.69
CA THR A 39 -8.17 -31.97 12.14
C THR A 39 -7.22 -30.85 12.60
N LEU A 40 -6.12 -30.63 11.88
CA LEU A 40 -5.13 -29.58 12.17
C LEU A 40 -5.46 -28.24 11.53
N PHE A 41 -6.28 -28.26 10.49
CA PHE A 41 -6.73 -27.08 9.77
C PHE A 41 -8.25 -26.95 9.79
N PRO A 42 -8.85 -26.59 10.95
CA PRO A 42 -10.28 -26.30 11.01
C PRO A 42 -10.68 -25.19 10.03
N ALA A 43 -11.97 -25.17 9.66
CA ALA A 43 -12.52 -24.13 8.78
C ALA A 43 -12.28 -22.71 9.30
N THR A 44 -12.19 -22.52 10.62
CA THR A 44 -11.86 -21.24 11.26
C THR A 44 -10.43 -20.77 10.94
N CYS A 45 -9.46 -21.68 10.88
CA CYS A 45 -8.09 -21.37 10.45
C CYS A 45 -8.06 -21.01 8.97
N ALA A 46 -8.75 -21.79 8.12
CA ALA A 46 -8.84 -21.52 6.70
C ALA A 46 -9.43 -20.12 6.42
N ALA A 47 -10.47 -19.72 7.15
CA ALA A 47 -11.06 -18.39 7.05
C ALA A 47 -10.07 -17.27 7.44
N ARG A 48 -9.29 -17.44 8.52
CA ARG A 48 -8.26 -16.49 8.94
C ARG A 48 -7.12 -16.39 7.92
N TYR A 49 -6.66 -17.51 7.38
CA TYR A 49 -5.64 -17.52 6.32
C TYR A 49 -6.13 -16.80 5.07
N ARG A 50 -7.38 -17.00 4.68
CA ARG A 50 -8.00 -16.29 3.57
C ARG A 50 -8.03 -14.78 3.80
N ALA A 51 -8.47 -14.34 4.98
CA ALA A 51 -8.46 -12.92 5.33
C ALA A 51 -7.05 -12.32 5.33
N LEU A 52 -6.06 -13.06 5.86
CA LEU A 52 -4.65 -12.66 5.85
C LEU A 52 -4.13 -12.52 4.41
N PHE A 53 -4.41 -13.51 3.57
CA PHE A 53 -4.04 -13.50 2.16
C PHE A 53 -4.65 -12.29 1.45
N THR A 54 -5.96 -12.07 1.58
CA THR A 54 -6.65 -10.94 0.93
C THR A 54 -6.03 -9.60 1.30
N GLN A 55 -5.70 -9.41 2.58
CA GLN A 55 -5.10 -8.16 3.04
C GLN A 55 -3.66 -7.96 2.52
N LEU A 56 -2.81 -8.99 2.62
CA LEU A 56 -1.43 -8.93 2.10
C LEU A 56 -1.41 -8.76 0.58
N TRP A 57 -2.31 -9.45 -0.11
CA TRP A 57 -2.50 -9.35 -1.56
C TRP A 57 -2.95 -7.95 -1.98
N ARG A 58 -3.89 -7.34 -1.25
CA ARG A 58 -4.34 -5.96 -1.49
C ARG A 58 -3.17 -4.97 -1.39
N VAL A 59 -2.35 -5.05 -0.33
CA VAL A 59 -1.17 -4.20 -0.18
C VAL A 59 -0.17 -4.43 -1.31
N LYS A 60 0.09 -5.69 -1.68
CA LYS A 60 1.04 -6.03 -2.76
C LYS A 60 0.57 -5.54 -4.12
N ARG A 61 -0.73 -5.65 -4.41
CA ARG A 61 -1.34 -5.14 -5.65
C ARG A 61 -1.23 -3.63 -5.77
N ILE A 62 -1.49 -2.90 -4.69
CA ILE A 62 -1.36 -1.44 -4.69
C ILE A 62 0.09 -1.04 -4.96
N GLU A 63 1.06 -1.66 -4.27
CA GLU A 63 2.48 -1.42 -4.52
C GLU A 63 2.86 -1.70 -5.98
N TYR A 64 2.44 -2.84 -6.53
CA TYR A 64 2.68 -3.18 -7.94
C TYR A 64 2.08 -2.13 -8.88
N GLY A 65 0.84 -1.70 -8.62
CA GLY A 65 0.19 -0.64 -9.41
C GLY A 65 0.92 0.69 -9.36
N LEU A 66 1.55 1.05 -8.24
CA LEU A 66 2.41 2.24 -8.14
C LEU A 66 3.71 2.07 -8.94
N HIS A 67 4.33 0.89 -8.93
CA HIS A 67 5.51 0.62 -9.77
C HIS A 67 5.19 0.66 -11.27
N ASP A 68 4.03 0.14 -11.65
CA ASP A 68 3.52 0.19 -13.02
C ASP A 68 3.31 1.64 -13.49
N ALA A 69 2.64 2.47 -12.66
CA ALA A 69 2.46 3.89 -12.93
C ALA A 69 3.80 4.66 -12.98
N TRP A 70 4.78 4.27 -12.16
CA TRP A 70 6.15 4.81 -12.25
C TRP A 70 6.83 4.44 -13.58
N ARG A 71 6.64 3.22 -14.07
CA ARG A 71 7.17 2.79 -15.39
C ARG A 71 6.59 3.67 -16.50
N GLU A 72 5.27 3.85 -16.53
CA GLU A 72 4.60 4.73 -17.49
C GLU A 72 5.10 6.17 -17.40
N HIS A 73 5.22 6.69 -16.18
CA HIS A 73 5.76 8.03 -15.91
C HIS A 73 7.20 8.20 -16.44
N ALA A 74 8.06 7.21 -16.21
CA ALA A 74 9.45 7.23 -16.66
C ALA A 74 9.57 7.18 -18.20
N ILE A 75 8.71 6.42 -18.86
CA ILE A 75 8.63 6.38 -20.33
C ILE A 75 8.17 7.75 -20.85
N LEU A 76 7.08 8.28 -20.29
CA LEU A 76 6.53 9.58 -20.67
C LEU A 76 7.57 10.70 -20.50
N GLN A 77 8.31 10.71 -19.39
CA GLN A 77 9.31 11.72 -19.09
C GLN A 77 10.40 11.84 -20.17
N LYS A 78 10.73 10.75 -20.88
CA LYS A 78 11.69 10.79 -22.01
C LYS A 78 11.19 11.64 -23.18
N ARG A 79 9.87 11.77 -23.35
CA ARG A 79 9.21 12.56 -24.40
C ARG A 79 8.92 14.00 -23.99
N LEU A 80 9.02 14.36 -22.71
CA LEU A 80 8.65 15.68 -22.19
C LEU A 80 9.73 16.77 -22.33
N LYS A 81 10.79 16.55 -23.13
CA LYS A 81 11.89 17.51 -23.28
C LYS A 81 11.43 18.91 -23.72
N HIS A 82 10.37 18.98 -24.54
CA HIS A 82 9.82 20.23 -25.08
C HIS A 82 8.57 20.73 -24.33
N MET A 83 8.34 20.27 -23.10
CA MET A 83 7.17 20.64 -22.28
C MET A 83 7.58 21.00 -20.84
N PRO A 84 8.37 22.07 -20.64
CA PRO A 84 8.83 22.48 -19.30
C PRO A 84 7.68 22.78 -18.32
N GLU A 85 6.53 23.23 -18.82
CA GLU A 85 5.33 23.51 -18.04
C GLU A 85 4.82 22.29 -17.24
N VAL A 86 5.09 21.08 -17.72
CA VAL A 86 4.64 19.81 -17.11
C VAL A 86 5.59 19.32 -16.00
N TRP A 87 6.89 19.68 -16.07
CA TRP A 87 7.94 19.04 -15.26
C TRP A 87 7.73 19.17 -13.75
N SER A 88 7.29 20.34 -13.30
CA SER A 88 7.03 20.62 -11.89
C SER A 88 5.92 19.72 -11.33
N LEU A 89 4.84 19.53 -12.09
CA LEU A 89 3.72 18.68 -11.70
C LEU A 89 4.16 17.21 -11.67
N MET A 90 4.87 16.75 -12.72
CA MET A 90 5.37 15.38 -12.79
C MET A 90 6.32 15.03 -11.64
N ARG A 91 7.24 15.94 -11.30
CA ARG A 91 8.14 15.77 -10.15
C ARG A 91 7.37 15.66 -8.84
N ARG A 92 6.35 16.52 -8.66
CA ARG A 92 5.50 16.50 -7.46
C ARG A 92 4.74 15.19 -7.31
N VAL A 93 4.17 14.69 -8.40
CA VAL A 93 3.51 13.37 -8.44
C VAL A 93 4.50 12.26 -8.06
N SER A 94 5.70 12.25 -8.64
CA SER A 94 6.71 11.25 -8.31
C SER A 94 7.14 11.27 -6.83
N CYS A 95 7.24 12.44 -6.20
CA CYS A 95 7.49 12.53 -4.75
C CYS A 95 6.36 11.92 -3.92
N LEU A 96 5.11 12.20 -4.27
CA LEU A 96 3.94 11.66 -3.56
C LEU A 96 3.77 10.15 -3.78
N ARG A 97 4.08 9.66 -4.98
CA ARG A 97 4.13 8.23 -5.27
C ARG A 97 5.17 7.52 -4.40
N LEU A 98 6.36 8.11 -4.25
CA LEU A 98 7.40 7.56 -3.37
C LEU A 98 6.95 7.54 -1.91
N GLU A 99 6.26 8.59 -1.45
CA GLU A 99 5.64 8.66 -0.12
C GLU A 99 4.66 7.50 0.11
N ALA A 100 3.82 7.18 -0.88
CA ALA A 100 2.91 6.04 -0.84
C ALA A 100 3.60 4.68 -0.93
N LEU A 101 4.61 4.52 -1.80
CA LEU A 101 5.41 3.29 -1.90
C LEU A 101 6.12 2.96 -0.58
N ARG A 102 6.66 3.97 0.11
CA ARG A 102 7.30 3.77 1.42
C ARG A 102 6.32 3.25 2.47
N LEU A 103 5.10 3.78 2.49
CA LEU A 103 4.04 3.25 3.35
C LEU A 103 3.71 1.79 3.01
N MET A 104 3.55 1.46 1.71
CA MET A 104 3.26 0.09 1.29
C MET A 104 4.38 -0.88 1.70
N GLY A 105 5.64 -0.49 1.49
CA GLY A 105 6.81 -1.28 1.91
C GLY A 105 6.83 -1.53 3.41
N ALA A 106 6.60 -0.49 4.23
CA ALA A 106 6.55 -0.64 5.69
C ALA A 106 5.41 -1.56 6.17
N LEU A 107 4.26 -1.55 5.50
CA LEU A 107 3.15 -2.48 5.78
C LEU A 107 3.53 -3.92 5.43
N GLN A 108 4.24 -4.15 4.31
CA GLN A 108 4.71 -5.48 3.93
C GLN A 108 5.74 -6.03 4.90
N GLU A 109 6.69 -5.19 5.31
CA GLU A 109 7.66 -5.55 6.34
C GLU A 109 6.97 -5.92 7.65
N ALA A 110 5.98 -5.14 8.10
CA ALA A 110 5.22 -5.44 9.33
C ALA A 110 4.53 -6.80 9.27
N GLY A 111 3.91 -7.12 8.12
CA GLY A 111 3.30 -8.42 7.87
C GLY A 111 4.31 -9.57 7.89
N GLY A 112 5.51 -9.35 7.33
CA GLY A 112 6.56 -10.36 7.18
C GLY A 112 7.40 -10.64 8.43
N VAL A 113 7.65 -9.64 9.29
CA VAL A 113 8.57 -9.74 10.45
C VAL A 113 8.26 -10.91 11.40
N GLY A 114 6.98 -11.29 11.53
CA GLY A 114 6.56 -12.38 12.41
C GLY A 114 6.73 -13.78 11.83
N ALA A 115 6.91 -13.91 10.50
CA ALA A 115 6.69 -15.18 9.79
C ALA A 115 7.85 -16.14 10.02
N GLU A 116 9.07 -15.65 9.79
CA GLU A 116 10.28 -16.47 9.91
C GLU A 116 10.49 -16.99 11.35
N PRO A 117 10.40 -16.17 12.42
CA PRO A 117 10.55 -16.70 13.77
C PRO A 117 9.45 -17.69 14.16
N ALA A 118 8.21 -17.45 13.74
CA ALA A 118 7.10 -18.36 14.02
C ALA A 118 7.28 -19.71 13.29
N TRP A 119 7.73 -19.67 12.04
CA TRP A 119 8.05 -20.85 11.27
C TRP A 119 9.20 -21.66 11.88
N ARG A 120 10.29 -20.98 12.30
CA ARG A 120 11.40 -21.64 12.99
C ARG A 120 10.98 -22.30 14.30
N ALA A 121 10.10 -21.66 15.08
CA ALA A 121 9.59 -22.23 16.32
C ALA A 121 8.74 -23.50 16.07
N LEU A 122 7.91 -23.50 15.02
CA LEU A 122 7.14 -24.67 14.60
C LEU A 122 8.06 -25.81 14.15
N LEU A 123 9.07 -25.52 13.33
CA LEU A 123 10.02 -26.52 12.87
C LEU A 123 10.84 -27.12 14.01
N ALA A 124 11.28 -26.30 14.97
CA ALA A 124 12.00 -26.77 16.14
C ALA A 124 11.12 -27.72 17.00
N ALA A 125 9.88 -27.31 17.30
CA ALA A 125 8.95 -28.15 18.05
C ALA A 125 8.64 -29.48 17.32
N ALA A 126 8.53 -29.46 15.99
CA ALA A 126 8.33 -30.67 15.20
C ALA A 126 9.58 -31.58 15.23
N ALA A 127 10.78 -31.00 15.15
CA ALA A 127 12.05 -31.73 15.23
C ALA A 127 12.24 -32.40 16.61
N ASP A 128 11.84 -31.69 17.68
CA ASP A 128 11.88 -32.18 19.06
C ASP A 128 10.78 -33.20 19.38
N ARG A 129 9.98 -33.60 18.38
CA ARG A 129 8.83 -34.53 18.51
C ARG A 129 7.84 -34.08 19.59
N ALA A 130 7.59 -32.78 19.67
CA ALA A 130 6.57 -32.23 20.56
C ALA A 130 5.19 -32.82 20.24
N ASP A 131 4.33 -32.81 21.25
CA ASP A 131 2.93 -33.19 21.14
C ASP A 131 2.17 -32.34 20.12
N LEU A 132 1.13 -32.93 19.55
CA LEU A 132 0.30 -32.28 18.53
C LEU A 132 -0.35 -30.99 19.04
N ASP A 133 -0.74 -30.97 20.31
CA ASP A 133 -1.34 -29.80 20.96
C ASP A 133 -0.34 -28.64 21.08
N THR A 134 0.95 -28.92 21.28
CA THR A 134 2.00 -27.89 21.24
C THR A 134 2.16 -27.33 19.83
N LEU A 135 2.16 -28.16 18.78
CA LEU A 135 2.22 -27.69 17.40
C LEU A 135 1.01 -26.82 17.04
N LEU A 136 -0.21 -27.25 17.44
CA LEU A 136 -1.44 -26.49 17.24
C LEU A 136 -1.42 -25.14 17.98
N ARG A 137 -0.98 -25.12 19.24
CA ARG A 137 -0.85 -23.87 20.01
C ARG A 137 0.13 -22.90 19.37
N LEU A 138 1.29 -23.38 18.90
CA LEU A 138 2.26 -22.55 18.20
C LEU A 138 1.70 -22.01 16.88
N HIS A 139 0.98 -22.84 16.13
CA HIS A 139 0.34 -22.48 14.88
C HIS A 139 -0.72 -21.38 15.07
N HIS A 140 -1.68 -21.58 15.98
CA HIS A 140 -2.73 -20.59 16.26
C HIS A 140 -2.13 -19.28 16.77
N ARG A 141 -1.12 -19.34 17.66
CA ARG A 141 -0.43 -18.15 18.15
C ARG A 141 0.27 -17.39 17.02
N ALA A 142 0.89 -18.09 16.08
CA ALA A 142 1.49 -17.47 14.90
C ALA A 142 0.41 -16.77 14.06
N LEU A 143 -0.69 -17.47 13.75
CA LEU A 143 -1.79 -16.95 12.96
C LEU A 143 -2.45 -15.70 13.61
N ASP A 144 -2.62 -15.69 14.93
CA ASP A 144 -3.14 -14.54 15.66
C ASP A 144 -2.19 -13.35 15.59
N ARG A 145 -0.90 -13.57 15.80
CA ARG A 145 0.12 -12.51 15.69
C ARG A 145 0.19 -11.93 14.28
N HIS A 146 0.11 -12.78 13.26
CA HIS A 146 0.03 -12.34 11.87
C HIS A 146 -1.24 -11.56 11.57
N SER A 147 -2.37 -11.97 12.14
CA SER A 147 -3.65 -11.27 12.02
C SER A 147 -3.58 -9.86 12.61
N ILE A 148 -2.91 -9.69 13.77
CA ILE A 148 -2.69 -8.37 14.39
C ILE A 148 -1.78 -7.51 13.51
N HIS A 149 -0.68 -8.04 13.00
CA HIS A 149 0.28 -7.29 12.18
C HIS A 149 -0.30 -6.88 10.82
N ALA A 150 -1.14 -7.72 10.21
CA ALA A 150 -1.90 -7.38 9.02
C ALA A 150 -3.12 -6.49 9.31
N MET A 151 -3.36 -6.16 10.59
CA MET A 151 -4.49 -5.39 11.10
C MET A 151 -5.86 -6.03 10.84
N ILE A 152 -5.95 -7.32 10.56
CA ILE A 152 -7.24 -8.03 10.33
C ILE A 152 -7.86 -8.62 11.61
N HIS A 153 -7.16 -8.51 12.74
CA HIS A 153 -7.62 -9.05 14.03
C HIS A 153 -8.76 -8.21 14.63
N SER A 154 -9.56 -8.81 15.52
CA SER A 154 -10.67 -8.12 16.20
C SER A 154 -10.20 -6.94 17.04
N THR A 155 -9.01 -7.03 17.64
CA THR A 155 -8.42 -5.93 18.42
C THR A 155 -7.99 -4.74 17.57
N THR A 156 -7.84 -4.92 16.26
CA THR A 156 -7.38 -3.89 15.32
C THR A 156 -8.49 -3.39 14.40
N GLN A 157 -9.76 -3.65 14.74
CA GLN A 157 -10.91 -3.30 13.89
C GLN A 157 -10.98 -1.80 13.57
N GLU A 158 -10.69 -0.91 14.53
CA GLU A 158 -10.62 0.53 14.27
C GLU A 158 -9.50 0.88 13.29
N LEU A 159 -8.34 0.24 13.41
CA LEU A 159 -7.17 0.44 12.53
C LEU A 159 -7.46 0.01 11.09
N GLN A 160 -8.33 -0.99 10.88
CA GLN A 160 -8.74 -1.43 9.53
C GLN A 160 -9.39 -0.31 8.74
N SER A 161 -10.25 0.48 9.38
CA SER A 161 -10.92 1.60 8.73
C SER A 161 -9.91 2.68 8.30
N TYR A 162 -9.01 3.06 9.22
CA TYR A 162 -7.96 4.04 8.91
C TYR A 162 -7.01 3.56 7.81
N LEU A 163 -6.57 2.30 7.88
CA LEU A 163 -5.74 1.70 6.84
C LEU A 163 -6.49 1.64 5.51
N GLY A 164 -7.77 1.23 5.52
CA GLY A 164 -8.63 1.19 4.35
C GLY A 164 -8.72 2.54 3.64
N ASN A 165 -8.90 3.63 4.40
CA ASN A 165 -8.91 4.99 3.86
C ASN A 165 -7.57 5.34 3.18
N VAL A 166 -6.44 5.02 3.81
CA VAL A 166 -5.11 5.30 3.23
C VAL A 166 -4.87 4.48 1.95
N LEU A 167 -5.26 3.20 1.94
CA LEU A 167 -5.15 2.34 0.75
C LEU A 167 -6.03 2.85 -0.39
N ASN A 168 -7.25 3.29 -0.08
CA ASN A 168 -8.16 3.87 -1.07
C ASN A 168 -7.64 5.19 -1.63
N GLU A 169 -7.08 6.07 -0.80
CA GLU A 169 -6.42 7.29 -1.28
C GLU A 169 -5.21 6.98 -2.18
N THR A 170 -4.46 5.92 -1.85
CA THR A 170 -3.33 5.47 -2.68
C THR A 170 -3.80 4.98 -4.05
N LEU A 171 -4.94 4.29 -4.11
CA LEU A 171 -5.59 3.91 -5.38
C LEU A 171 -6.08 5.14 -6.14
N ALA A 172 -6.63 6.14 -5.45
CA ALA A 172 -7.04 7.40 -6.08
C ALA A 172 -5.85 8.14 -6.72
N LEU A 173 -4.66 8.10 -6.10
CA LEU A 173 -3.43 8.63 -6.72
C LEU A 173 -3.13 7.93 -8.05
N ARG A 174 -3.23 6.61 -8.11
CA ARG A 174 -3.00 5.85 -9.35
C ARG A 174 -3.98 6.28 -10.44
N SER A 175 -5.27 6.38 -10.11
CA SER A 175 -6.29 6.84 -11.05
C SER A 175 -6.01 8.27 -11.53
N PHE A 176 -5.63 9.17 -10.62
CA PHE A 176 -5.20 10.53 -10.95
C PHE A 176 -4.02 10.52 -11.93
N GLU A 177 -2.99 9.72 -11.67
CA GLU A 177 -1.81 9.60 -12.53
C GLU A 177 -2.17 9.13 -13.95
N SER A 178 -3.05 8.14 -14.08
CA SER A 178 -3.50 7.66 -15.39
C SER A 178 -4.19 8.78 -16.19
N THR A 179 -5.11 9.53 -15.55
CA THR A 179 -5.79 10.66 -16.22
C THR A 179 -4.83 11.80 -16.58
N LEU A 180 -3.82 12.05 -15.74
CA LEU A 180 -2.80 13.05 -16.00
C LEU A 180 -1.91 12.63 -17.17
N HIS A 181 -1.41 11.39 -17.18
CA HIS A 181 -0.55 10.88 -18.25
C HIS A 181 -1.31 10.83 -19.57
N ALA A 182 -2.59 10.42 -19.58
CA ALA A 182 -3.44 10.47 -20.76
C ALA A 182 -3.59 11.90 -21.30
N GLY A 183 -3.87 12.88 -20.44
CA GLY A 183 -3.96 14.29 -20.85
C GLY A 183 -2.65 14.84 -21.42
N ILE A 184 -1.51 14.46 -20.84
CA ILE A 184 -0.18 14.85 -21.34
C ILE A 184 0.14 14.17 -22.69
N ASN A 185 -0.17 12.87 -22.83
CA ASN A 185 0.03 12.14 -24.08
C ASN A 185 -0.81 12.74 -25.22
N ASN A 186 -2.06 13.10 -24.96
CA ASN A 186 -2.91 13.76 -25.97
C ASN A 186 -2.32 15.09 -26.45
N GLU A 187 -1.74 15.88 -25.53
CA GLU A 187 -1.06 17.13 -25.90
C GLU A 187 0.25 16.89 -26.65
N LEU A 188 1.02 15.85 -26.27
CA LEU A 188 2.21 15.44 -27.02
C LEU A 188 1.86 15.05 -28.45
N GLU A 189 0.87 14.18 -28.63
CA GLU A 189 0.41 13.75 -29.96
C GLU A 189 -0.10 14.94 -30.79
N ARG A 190 -0.76 15.91 -30.15
CA ARG A 190 -1.18 17.15 -30.84
C ARG A 190 0.02 17.95 -31.34
N ARG A 191 1.06 18.13 -30.51
CA ARG A 191 2.29 18.84 -30.91
C ARG A 191 3.05 18.09 -32.01
N ASP A 192 3.15 16.76 -31.90
CA ASP A 192 3.79 15.91 -32.90
C ASP A 192 3.07 16.03 -34.26
N LYS A 193 1.73 16.03 -34.28
CA LYS A 193 0.92 16.25 -35.51
C LYS A 193 1.13 17.63 -36.13
N ILE A 194 1.22 18.68 -35.30
CA ILE A 194 1.48 20.04 -35.78
C ILE A 194 2.86 20.14 -36.43
N GLU A 195 3.88 19.53 -35.82
CA GLU A 195 5.24 19.52 -36.40
C GLU A 195 5.32 18.70 -37.70
N GLN A 196 4.61 17.56 -37.78
CA GLN A 196 4.50 16.78 -39.02
C GLN A 196 3.83 17.59 -40.14
N MET A 197 2.71 18.24 -39.83
CA MET A 197 1.98 19.09 -40.77
C MET A 197 2.83 20.27 -41.29
N LYS A 198 3.62 20.90 -40.41
CA LYS A 198 4.58 21.94 -40.80
C LYS A 198 5.63 21.38 -41.76
N ALA A 199 6.21 20.22 -41.45
CA ALA A 199 7.22 19.59 -42.30
C ALA A 199 6.66 19.26 -43.70
N GLU A 200 5.44 18.74 -43.79
CA GLU A 200 4.76 18.44 -45.06
C GLU A 200 4.46 19.68 -45.90
N ARG A 201 4.08 20.80 -45.27
CA ARG A 201 3.84 22.07 -45.97
C ARG A 201 5.14 22.69 -46.48
N VAL A 202 6.20 22.66 -45.65
CA VAL A 202 7.53 23.12 -46.06
C VAL A 202 8.07 22.29 -47.22
N ALA A 203 7.87 20.96 -47.20
CA ALA A 203 8.27 20.08 -48.30
C ALA A 203 7.53 20.39 -49.62
N ARG A 204 6.30 20.91 -49.54
CA ARG A 204 5.51 21.39 -50.69
C ARG A 204 5.86 22.81 -51.13
N GLY A 205 6.76 23.50 -50.43
CA GLY A 205 7.11 24.90 -50.70
C GLY A 205 6.07 25.90 -50.21
N GLU A 206 5.11 25.47 -49.38
CA GLU A 206 4.08 26.32 -48.78
C GLU A 206 4.55 26.91 -47.44
N TYR A 207 3.89 27.98 -46.98
CA TYR A 207 4.13 28.53 -45.64
C TYR A 207 3.82 27.48 -44.56
N ALA A 208 4.76 27.29 -43.65
CA ALA A 208 4.68 26.27 -42.59
C ALA A 208 3.48 26.47 -41.65
N LEU A 209 3.10 27.72 -41.37
CA LEU A 209 2.04 28.11 -40.45
C LEU A 209 1.22 29.24 -41.05
N THR A 210 -0.11 29.16 -40.92
CA THR A 210 -1.01 30.28 -41.17
C THR A 210 -1.32 31.01 -39.86
N ALA A 211 -1.70 32.29 -39.94
CA ALA A 211 -2.11 33.06 -38.75
C ALA A 211 -3.31 32.42 -38.02
N ALA A 212 -4.18 31.72 -38.74
CA ALA A 212 -5.28 30.96 -38.17
C ALA A 212 -4.79 29.72 -37.38
N ASP A 213 -3.80 29.00 -37.91
CA ASP A 213 -3.17 27.86 -37.23
C ASP A 213 -2.48 28.29 -35.93
N GLU A 214 -1.79 29.43 -35.95
CA GLU A 214 -1.13 30.01 -34.76
C GLU A 214 -2.14 30.44 -33.69
N ALA A 215 -3.26 31.07 -34.09
CA ALA A 215 -4.33 31.44 -33.18
C ALA A 215 -4.98 30.20 -32.53
N GLN A 216 -5.24 29.15 -33.33
CA GLN A 216 -5.79 27.90 -32.84
C GLN A 216 -4.82 27.17 -31.89
N ASP A 217 -3.53 27.12 -32.21
CA ASP A 217 -2.52 26.52 -31.34
C ASP A 217 -2.41 27.28 -30.01
N LYS A 218 -2.46 28.61 -30.04
CA LYS A 218 -2.44 29.44 -28.83
C LYS A 218 -3.64 29.14 -27.91
N GLU A 219 -4.84 28.98 -28.46
CA GLU A 219 -6.03 28.64 -27.67
C GLU A 219 -5.94 27.21 -27.09
N LYS A 220 -5.50 26.24 -27.89
CA LYS A 220 -5.31 24.85 -27.39
C LYS A 220 -4.24 24.78 -26.30
N ARG A 221 -3.13 25.52 -26.44
CA ARG A 221 -2.12 25.64 -25.37
C ARG A 221 -2.74 26.24 -24.11
N LYS A 222 -3.58 27.27 -24.22
CA LYS A 222 -4.26 27.88 -23.06
C LYS A 222 -5.14 26.86 -22.34
N ILE A 223 -5.92 26.06 -23.08
CA ILE A 223 -6.74 24.97 -22.52
C ILE A 223 -5.84 23.95 -21.79
N PHE A 224 -4.71 23.58 -22.37
CA PHE A 224 -3.76 22.67 -21.73
C PHE A 224 -3.16 23.24 -20.44
N HIS A 225 -2.83 24.54 -20.40
CA HIS A 225 -2.36 25.20 -19.17
C HIS A 225 -3.45 25.22 -18.10
N GLN A 226 -4.72 25.43 -18.47
CA GLN A 226 -5.85 25.34 -17.55
C GLN A 226 -6.02 23.93 -16.99
N PHE A 227 -5.88 22.90 -17.85
CA PHE A 227 -5.86 21.50 -17.43
C PHE A 227 -4.76 21.22 -16.40
N LEU A 228 -3.52 21.65 -16.66
CA LEU A 228 -2.40 21.48 -15.72
C LEU A 228 -2.64 22.21 -14.40
N ALA A 229 -3.21 23.41 -14.44
CA ALA A 229 -3.54 24.18 -13.24
C ALA A 229 -4.61 23.48 -12.39
N SER A 230 -5.67 22.97 -13.02
CA SER A 230 -6.69 22.14 -12.36
C SER A 230 -6.07 20.89 -11.74
N ARG A 231 -5.25 20.14 -12.49
CA ARG A 231 -4.59 18.93 -11.96
C ARG A 231 -3.63 19.21 -10.82
N ARG A 232 -2.96 20.37 -10.82
CA ARG A 232 -2.13 20.81 -9.69
C ARG A 232 -2.98 21.09 -8.45
N ALA A 233 -4.14 21.70 -8.61
CA ALA A 233 -5.07 21.93 -7.50
C ALA A 233 -5.60 20.61 -6.92
N ASP A 234 -6.06 19.69 -7.78
CA ASP A 234 -6.51 18.35 -7.40
C ASP A 234 -5.43 17.60 -6.61
N LEU A 235 -4.18 17.61 -7.10
CA LEU A 235 -3.05 16.95 -6.44
C LEU A 235 -2.74 17.54 -5.06
N ASN A 236 -2.91 18.85 -4.89
CA ASN A 236 -2.70 19.51 -3.60
C ASN A 236 -3.79 19.13 -2.59
N VAL A 237 -5.04 19.02 -3.04
CA VAL A 237 -6.15 18.53 -2.20
C VAL A 237 -5.88 17.09 -1.80
N TRP A 238 -5.59 16.22 -2.77
CA TRP A 238 -5.26 14.82 -2.51
C TRP A 238 -4.09 14.68 -1.52
N ALA A 239 -3.01 15.44 -1.71
CA ALA A 239 -1.85 15.36 -0.81
C ALA A 239 -2.18 15.76 0.64
N ARG A 240 -3.12 16.69 0.85
CA ARG A 240 -3.59 17.06 2.20
C ARG A 240 -4.43 15.94 2.80
N THR A 241 -5.37 15.39 2.03
CA THR A 241 -6.24 14.28 2.47
C THR A 241 -5.42 13.05 2.82
N TYR A 242 -4.54 12.62 1.91
CA TYR A 242 -3.66 11.46 2.09
C TYR A 242 -2.80 11.61 3.35
N ARG A 243 -2.13 12.76 3.52
CA ARG A 243 -1.30 13.00 4.72
C ARG A 243 -2.12 13.06 6.00
N GLY A 244 -3.33 13.62 5.97
CA GLY A 244 -4.25 13.60 7.10
C GLY A 244 -4.62 12.18 7.53
N HIS A 245 -4.94 11.30 6.57
CA HIS A 245 -5.23 9.90 6.83
C HIS A 245 -4.01 9.15 7.37
N VAL A 246 -2.82 9.36 6.79
CA VAL A 246 -1.57 8.73 7.25
C VAL A 246 -1.21 9.19 8.66
N THR A 247 -1.27 10.48 8.97
CA THR A 247 -1.03 11.02 10.31
C THR A 247 -1.97 10.42 11.33
N THR A 248 -3.27 10.32 10.99
CA THR A 248 -4.27 9.70 11.88
C THR A 248 -3.97 8.22 12.12
N LEU A 249 -3.59 7.48 11.07
CA LEU A 249 -3.19 6.07 11.18
C LEU A 249 -1.95 5.93 12.09
N ILE A 250 -0.91 6.74 11.89
CA ILE A 250 0.32 6.69 12.69
C ILE A 250 0.00 6.98 14.16
N LEU A 251 -0.82 7.98 14.46
CA LEU A 251 -1.22 8.31 15.82
C LEU A 251 -1.94 7.13 16.49
N LYS A 252 -2.89 6.51 15.79
CA LYS A 252 -3.65 5.36 16.31
C LYS A 252 -2.77 4.13 16.49
N LEU A 253 -1.80 3.90 15.60
CA LEU A 253 -0.81 2.83 15.74
C LEU A 253 0.11 3.06 16.95
N ALA A 254 0.53 4.30 17.20
CA ALA A 254 1.38 4.65 18.33
C ALA A 254 0.69 4.49 19.69
N LEU A 255 -0.63 4.73 19.74
CA LEU A 255 -1.45 4.57 20.95
C LEU A 255 -1.92 3.12 21.20
N HIS A 256 -1.72 2.22 20.23
CA HIS A 256 -2.20 0.84 20.35
C HIS A 256 -1.39 0.06 21.41
N PRO A 257 -1.99 -0.83 22.21
CA PRO A 257 -1.28 -1.58 23.28
C PRO A 257 -0.20 -2.55 22.75
N GLU A 258 -0.33 -3.01 21.51
CA GLU A 258 0.62 -3.93 20.87
C GLU A 258 1.93 -3.20 20.48
N VAL A 259 3.04 -3.58 21.11
CA VAL A 259 4.37 -2.98 20.86
C VAL A 259 4.81 -3.10 19.39
N SER A 260 4.46 -4.18 18.69
CA SER A 260 4.82 -4.34 17.28
C SER A 260 4.16 -3.30 16.38
N LEU A 261 2.90 -2.92 16.66
CA LEU A 261 2.20 -1.87 15.93
C LEU A 261 2.75 -0.47 16.26
N GLN A 262 3.18 -0.26 17.51
CA GLN A 262 3.91 0.97 17.87
C GLN A 262 5.24 1.08 17.13
N THR A 263 5.98 -0.04 16.98
CA THR A 263 7.22 -0.03 16.17
C THR A 263 6.95 0.22 14.69
N LEU A 264 5.81 -0.22 14.17
CA LEU A 264 5.38 0.12 12.81
C LEU A 264 5.12 1.64 12.70
N ALA A 265 4.42 2.25 13.66
CA ALA A 265 4.21 3.70 13.67
C ALA A 265 5.54 4.48 13.55
N PHE A 266 6.57 4.06 14.27
CA PHE A 266 7.90 4.64 14.20
C PHE A 266 8.57 4.43 12.82
N ARG A 267 8.43 3.25 12.22
CA ARG A 267 8.94 2.98 10.87
C ARG A 267 8.23 3.79 9.79
N LEU A 268 6.93 4.04 9.96
CA LEU A 268 6.17 4.90 9.06
C LEU A 268 6.62 6.37 9.11
N ASP A 269 7.11 6.80 10.28
CA ASP A 269 7.64 8.14 10.52
C ASP A 269 9.18 8.20 10.52
N TYR A 270 9.86 7.35 9.74
CA TYR A 270 11.32 7.16 9.75
C TYR A 270 12.17 8.40 9.37
N SER A 271 11.57 9.57 9.15
CA SER A 271 12.28 10.82 8.86
C SER A 271 11.72 12.03 9.62
N ASP A 272 10.94 11.80 10.68
CA ASP A 272 10.11 12.80 11.38
C ASP A 272 9.28 13.64 10.38
N PHE A 273 8.98 13.07 9.21
CA PHE A 273 8.40 13.82 8.11
C PHE A 273 6.97 14.23 8.42
N TYR A 274 6.24 13.38 9.13
CA TYR A 274 4.89 13.68 9.58
C TYR A 274 4.90 14.47 10.89
N LYS A 275 5.84 14.21 11.81
CA LYS A 275 6.05 15.02 13.02
C LYS A 275 6.36 16.48 12.75
N ARG A 276 7.14 16.78 11.70
CA ARG A 276 7.42 18.16 11.27
C ARG A 276 6.18 18.89 10.77
N GLY A 277 5.14 18.15 10.35
CA GLY A 277 3.89 18.69 9.83
C GLY A 277 2.74 18.74 10.85
N ASP A 278 2.79 17.96 11.94
CA ASP A 278 1.74 17.92 12.95
C ASP A 278 2.32 17.77 14.37
N ALA A 279 2.13 18.81 15.20
CA ALA A 279 2.62 18.86 16.58
C ALA A 279 1.99 17.75 17.46
N LYS A 280 0.84 17.19 17.08
CA LYS A 280 0.17 16.10 17.82
C LYS A 280 0.95 14.78 17.78
N LEU A 281 1.87 14.62 16.82
CA LEU A 281 2.71 13.44 16.68
C LEU A 281 3.98 13.48 17.56
N HIS A 282 4.28 14.60 18.22
CA HIS A 282 5.53 14.78 18.97
C HIS A 282 5.57 13.99 20.30
N GLU A 283 4.45 13.93 21.03
CA GLU A 283 4.33 13.22 22.31
C GLU A 283 4.30 11.68 22.19
N PRO A 284 3.46 11.06 21.34
CA PRO A 284 3.33 9.60 21.31
C PRO A 284 4.49 8.89 20.60
N LEU A 285 5.29 9.59 19.78
CA LEU A 285 6.40 9.03 19.01
C LEU A 285 7.79 9.40 19.57
N THR A 286 7.86 9.99 20.77
CA THR A 286 9.14 10.23 21.44
C THR A 286 9.65 8.96 22.12
N TYR A 287 10.97 8.75 22.08
CA TYR A 287 11.64 7.64 22.74
C TYR A 287 11.30 7.54 24.25
N GLN A 288 11.07 8.68 24.90
CA GLN A 288 10.66 8.75 26.31
C GLN A 288 9.27 8.16 26.58
N HIS A 289 8.29 8.40 25.69
CA HIS A 289 6.94 7.85 25.82
C HIS A 289 6.96 6.32 25.65
N LYS A 290 7.73 5.82 24.69
CA LYS A 290 7.94 4.38 24.49
C LYS A 290 8.61 3.71 25.70
N ARG A 291 9.61 4.35 26.30
CA ARG A 291 10.26 3.85 27.52
C ARG A 291 9.27 3.74 28.67
N LEU A 292 8.38 4.71 28.84
CA LEU A 292 7.35 4.69 29.88
C LEU A 292 6.30 3.60 29.62
N SER A 293 5.90 3.38 28.37
CA SER A 293 4.99 2.28 27.98
C SER A 293 5.63 0.89 28.11
N GLU A 294 6.89 0.72 27.72
CA GLU A 294 7.65 -0.53 27.88
C GLU A 294 7.88 -0.85 29.37
N ILE A 295 8.22 0.15 30.19
CA ILE A 295 8.34 0.00 31.66
C ILE A 295 6.98 -0.37 32.29
N GLY A 296 5.89 0.28 31.86
CA GLY A 296 4.54 -0.02 32.33
C GLY A 296 4.09 -1.46 31.99
N LEU A 297 4.37 -1.91 30.76
CA LEU A 297 4.10 -3.29 30.31
C LEU A 297 4.96 -4.33 31.05
N ASN A 298 6.23 -4.02 31.30
CA ASN A 298 7.13 -4.90 32.06
C ASN A 298 6.70 -5.00 33.54
N LEU A 299 6.24 -3.90 34.16
CA LEU A 299 5.64 -3.92 35.50
C LEU A 299 4.35 -4.74 35.53
N ALA A 300 3.49 -4.60 34.52
CA ALA A 300 2.23 -5.36 34.43
C ALA A 300 2.48 -6.87 34.25
N LYS A 301 3.43 -7.26 33.40
CA LYS A 301 3.86 -8.65 33.25
C LYS A 301 4.44 -9.22 34.54
N ASN A 302 5.30 -8.46 35.23
CA ASN A 302 5.87 -8.91 36.51
C ASN A 302 4.79 -9.10 37.59
N LYS A 303 3.78 -8.22 37.66
CA LYS A 303 2.64 -8.38 38.58
C LYS A 303 1.77 -9.61 38.27
N LEU A 304 1.60 -9.96 36.99
CA LEU A 304 0.87 -11.16 36.58
C LEU A 304 1.64 -12.45 36.93
N ILE A 305 2.96 -12.43 36.75
CA ILE A 305 3.85 -13.55 37.13
C ILE A 305 3.85 -13.74 38.65
N ASP A 306 3.90 -12.66 39.43
CA ASP A 306 3.86 -12.73 40.90
C ASP A 306 2.52 -13.22 41.45
N ARG A 307 1.40 -12.89 40.78
CA ARG A 307 0.08 -13.44 41.13
C ARG A 307 -0.06 -14.92 40.80
N SER A 308 0.62 -15.40 39.74
CA SER A 308 0.64 -16.82 39.37
C SER A 308 1.50 -17.68 40.29
N LYS A 309 2.46 -17.10 41.02
CA LYS A 309 3.29 -17.81 42.01
C LYS A 309 2.68 -17.88 43.41
N LYS A 310 1.59 -17.14 43.66
CA LYS A 310 0.87 -17.08 44.94
C LYS A 310 -0.43 -17.89 44.98
N LYS A 311 -0.71 -18.67 43.93
CA LYS A 311 -1.72 -19.74 43.92
C LYS A 311 -1.00 -21.07 43.80
#